data_AF-A0AAD3DEB6-F1
#
_entry.id   AF-A0AAD3DEB6-F1
#
_cell.length_a   1.000
_cell.length_b   1.000
_cell.length_c   1.000
_cell.angle_alpha   90.00
_cell.angle_beta   90.00
_cell.angle_gamma   90.00
#
_symmetry.space_group_name_H-M   'P 1'
#
loop_
_entity.id
_entity.type
_entity.pdbx_description
1 polymer ?
#
loop_
_entity_poly.entity_id
_entity_poly.type
_entity_poly.pdbx_seq_one_letter_code
_entity_poly.pdbx_strand_id
1 'polypeptide(L)'
;QLKFGKYRNAAASLVGPVPDIEELVAAGKTHGVCPFFLGRDAGKEADIVFLPYNYLLDPSTRRTMADSINWSNAVVIFDEAHNVESVSSDSCSFDITAKQLADAMAETKRCKEVCLERIERGQVALADVPAAGGEAQGPDYRRLAADMDLLASVLKALETGLHTLAAKLPPPPLHGGGGGGGGDSGLTRPGSFLFEFLAQFNITSHTISALNAAIDAASDVLAAAEVEAGRTSGRASTVALQHLQSCLNLAFSTLEPLSDKPGAPPAHKGFRVHVHMQRSWGADKLAAPTLS
;
A
#
# COMPACT_ATOMS: atom_id res chain seq x y z
N GLN A 1 -2.95 23.96 -22.32
CA GLN A 1 -2.64 23.67 -23.74
C GLN A 1 -1.13 23.64 -24.05
N LEU A 2 -0.26 24.41 -23.38
CA LEU A 2 1.20 24.39 -23.63
C LEU A 2 1.95 23.08 -23.22
N LYS A 3 1.47 22.33 -22.22
CA LYS A 3 2.14 21.09 -21.75
C LYS A 3 2.14 20.00 -22.82
N PHE A 4 1.03 19.77 -23.51
CA PHE A 4 0.90 18.74 -24.54
C PHE A 4 1.82 18.97 -25.75
N GLY A 5 2.07 20.23 -26.12
CA GLY A 5 2.99 20.56 -27.22
C GLY A 5 4.43 20.15 -26.93
N LYS A 6 4.90 20.29 -25.68
CA LYS A 6 6.26 19.89 -25.30
C LYS A 6 6.48 18.38 -25.33
N TYR A 7 5.52 17.59 -24.81
CA TYR A 7 5.59 16.13 -24.85
C TYR A 7 5.55 15.61 -26.28
N ARG A 8 4.71 16.19 -27.15
CA ARG A 8 4.65 15.81 -28.57
C ARG A 8 5.96 16.11 -29.31
N ASN A 9 6.59 17.24 -29.04
CA ASN A 9 7.89 17.58 -29.65
C ASN A 9 9.02 16.68 -29.14
N ALA A 10 9.01 16.35 -27.84
CA ALA A 10 9.96 15.40 -27.27
C ALA A 10 9.79 14.00 -27.86
N ALA A 11 8.55 13.51 -28.01
CA ALA A 11 8.26 12.24 -28.66
C ALA A 11 8.69 12.24 -30.14
N ALA A 12 8.47 13.34 -30.86
CA ALA A 12 8.94 13.49 -32.24
C ALA A 12 10.47 13.45 -32.35
N SER A 13 11.21 13.91 -31.34
CA SER A 13 12.67 13.81 -31.30
C SER A 13 13.20 12.39 -31.04
N LEU A 14 12.32 11.47 -30.62
CA LEU A 14 12.60 10.05 -30.46
C LEU A 14 12.25 9.24 -31.73
N VAL A 15 11.83 9.90 -32.82
CA VAL A 15 11.52 9.25 -34.09
C VAL A 15 12.84 8.84 -34.76
N GLY A 16 13.16 7.55 -34.69
CA GLY A 16 14.44 6.98 -35.11
C GLY A 16 14.56 5.50 -34.72
N PRO A 17 15.78 4.96 -34.48
CA PRO A 17 15.94 3.63 -33.90
C PRO A 17 15.21 3.52 -32.55
N VAL A 18 14.91 2.29 -32.10
CA VAL A 18 14.21 2.03 -30.84
C VAL A 18 14.94 2.74 -29.69
N PRO A 19 14.31 3.73 -29.02
CA PRO A 19 15.01 4.54 -28.04
C PRO A 19 15.27 3.76 -26.76
N ASP A 20 16.49 3.86 -26.24
CA ASP A 20 16.84 3.35 -24.92
C ASP A 20 16.47 4.35 -23.80
N ILE A 21 16.78 3.97 -22.55
CA ILE A 21 16.44 4.78 -21.37
C ILE A 21 17.24 6.09 -21.38
N GLU A 22 18.50 6.03 -21.82
CA GLU A 22 19.42 7.14 -21.89
C GLU A 22 18.95 8.20 -22.90
N GLU A 23 18.46 7.77 -24.06
CA GLU A 23 17.87 8.62 -25.11
C GLU A 23 16.55 9.26 -24.64
N LEU A 24 15.69 8.50 -23.95
CA LEU A 24 14.47 9.04 -23.31
C LEU A 24 14.81 10.15 -22.31
N VAL A 25 15.86 9.96 -21.50
CA VAL A 25 16.33 10.97 -20.54
C VAL A 25 16.89 12.19 -21.25
N ALA A 26 17.67 12.01 -22.31
CA ALA A 26 18.22 13.11 -23.10
C ALA A 26 17.12 13.94 -23.79
N ALA A 27 16.12 13.28 -24.38
CA ALA A 27 14.97 13.94 -25.00
C ALA A 27 14.14 14.73 -23.97
N GLY A 28 13.90 14.13 -22.79
CA GLY A 28 13.19 14.79 -21.70
C GLY A 28 13.91 16.04 -21.19
N LYS A 29 15.24 15.96 -21.00
CA LYS A 29 16.07 17.13 -20.61
C LYS A 29 16.03 18.23 -21.66
N THR A 30 16.17 17.88 -22.93
CA THR A 30 16.19 18.83 -24.05
C THR A 30 14.88 19.61 -24.17
N HIS A 31 13.75 18.94 -23.96
CA HIS A 31 12.43 19.54 -24.14
C HIS A 31 11.77 20.01 -22.84
N GLY A 32 12.45 19.83 -21.69
CA GLY A 32 11.92 20.18 -20.38
C GLY A 32 10.66 19.40 -20.00
N VAL A 33 10.63 18.11 -20.34
CA VAL A 33 9.55 17.18 -19.99
C VAL A 33 10.10 16.03 -19.14
N CYS A 34 9.25 15.42 -18.33
CA CYS A 34 9.66 14.31 -17.48
C CYS A 34 9.85 13.04 -18.35
N PRO A 35 11.04 12.42 -18.37
CA PRO A 35 11.29 11.20 -19.15
C PRO A 35 10.33 10.06 -18.83
N PHE A 36 9.96 9.91 -17.55
CA PHE A 36 8.99 8.91 -17.11
C PHE A 36 7.62 9.09 -17.78
N PHE A 37 7.06 10.30 -17.74
CA PHE A 37 5.76 10.56 -18.38
C PHE A 37 5.86 10.54 -19.91
N LEU A 38 7.02 10.91 -20.47
CA LEU A 38 7.28 10.80 -21.90
C LEU A 38 7.24 9.34 -22.38
N GLY A 39 7.95 8.44 -21.69
CA GLY A 39 7.91 6.99 -21.99
C GLY A 39 6.53 6.39 -21.78
N ARG A 40 5.82 6.83 -20.72
CA ARG A 40 4.45 6.38 -20.43
C ARG A 40 3.46 6.75 -21.53
N ASP A 41 3.56 7.96 -22.09
CA ASP A 41 2.73 8.37 -23.21
C ASP A 41 3.13 7.68 -24.52
N ALA A 42 4.43 7.44 -24.74
CA ALA A 42 4.92 6.68 -25.89
C ALA A 42 4.44 5.21 -25.89
N GLY A 43 4.34 4.58 -24.72
CA GLY A 43 3.85 3.20 -24.57
C GLY A 43 2.44 2.97 -25.09
N LYS A 44 1.60 4.02 -25.18
CA LYS A 44 0.21 3.91 -25.66
C LYS A 44 0.11 3.51 -27.13
N GLU A 45 1.09 3.93 -27.93
CA GLU A 45 1.16 3.71 -29.38
C GLU A 45 2.29 2.73 -29.75
N ALA A 46 2.91 2.07 -28.77
CA ALA A 46 4.04 1.17 -28.99
C ALA A 46 3.57 -0.23 -29.42
N ASP A 47 4.23 -0.80 -30.44
CA ASP A 47 4.00 -2.19 -30.86
C ASP A 47 4.61 -3.21 -29.88
N ILE A 48 5.72 -2.85 -29.24
CA ILE A 48 6.46 -3.69 -28.28
C ILE A 48 6.77 -2.86 -27.03
N VAL A 49 6.42 -3.39 -25.86
CA VAL A 49 6.71 -2.78 -24.56
C VAL A 49 7.54 -3.73 -23.73
N PHE A 50 8.75 -3.31 -23.36
CA PHE A 50 9.58 -4.02 -22.38
C PHE A 50 9.14 -3.63 -20.98
N LEU A 51 8.73 -4.62 -20.18
CA LEU A 51 8.10 -4.41 -18.90
C LEU A 51 8.72 -5.32 -17.83
N PRO A 52 9.18 -4.79 -16.69
CA PRO A 52 9.54 -5.61 -15.54
C PRO A 52 8.32 -6.37 -14.99
N TYR A 53 8.54 -7.56 -14.43
CA TYR A 53 7.45 -8.43 -13.96
C TYR A 53 6.48 -7.75 -12.99
N ASN A 54 6.97 -6.94 -12.05
CA ASN A 54 6.13 -6.29 -11.05
C ASN A 54 5.07 -5.37 -11.66
N TYR A 55 5.30 -4.79 -12.84
CA TYR A 55 4.31 -3.93 -13.50
C TYR A 55 3.14 -4.73 -14.10
N LEU A 56 3.31 -6.04 -14.27
CA LEU A 56 2.26 -6.96 -14.72
C LEU A 56 1.63 -7.72 -13.54
N LEU A 57 2.45 -8.17 -12.59
CA LEU A 57 2.07 -9.10 -11.52
C LEU A 57 1.56 -8.40 -10.27
N ASP A 58 2.07 -7.22 -9.91
CA ASP A 58 1.52 -6.43 -8.80
C ASP A 58 0.29 -5.64 -9.30
N PRO A 59 -0.92 -5.92 -8.76
CA PRO A 59 -2.13 -5.22 -9.16
C PRO A 59 -2.08 -3.70 -8.93
N SER A 60 -1.36 -3.24 -7.90
CA SER A 60 -1.19 -1.82 -7.61
C SER A 60 -0.40 -1.13 -8.72
N THR A 61 0.81 -1.63 -9.00
CA THR A 61 1.66 -1.10 -10.07
C THR A 61 0.96 -1.21 -11.43
N ARG A 62 0.31 -2.35 -11.74
CA ARG A 62 -0.41 -2.52 -13.00
C ARG A 62 -1.51 -1.49 -13.23
N ARG A 63 -2.27 -1.13 -12.18
CA ARG A 63 -3.30 -0.08 -12.28
C ARG A 63 -2.71 1.29 -12.61
N THR A 64 -1.54 1.63 -12.06
CA THR A 64 -0.87 2.91 -12.37
C THR A 64 -0.42 3.04 -13.83
N MET A 65 -0.29 1.89 -14.51
CA MET A 65 0.08 1.77 -15.93
C MET A 65 -1.08 1.34 -16.83
N ALA A 66 -2.31 1.27 -16.31
CA ALA A 66 -3.47 0.84 -17.09
C ALA A 66 -3.71 1.75 -18.31
N ASP A 67 -3.45 3.05 -18.17
CA ASP A 67 -3.61 4.04 -19.24
C ASP A 67 -2.42 4.09 -20.21
N SER A 68 -1.33 3.38 -19.94
CA SER A 68 -0.09 3.47 -20.74
C SER A 68 0.18 2.28 -21.63
N ILE A 69 -0.49 1.15 -21.38
CA ILE A 69 -0.31 -0.08 -22.14
C ILE A 69 -1.70 -0.57 -22.56
N ASN A 70 -1.91 -0.75 -23.86
CA ASN A 70 -3.13 -1.38 -24.35
C ASN A 70 -3.04 -2.90 -24.19
N TRP A 71 -3.73 -3.43 -23.18
CA TRP A 71 -3.77 -4.87 -22.91
C TRP A 71 -4.72 -5.64 -23.83
N SER A 72 -5.59 -4.96 -24.58
CA SER A 72 -6.54 -5.60 -25.48
C SER A 72 -5.80 -6.23 -26.67
N ASN A 73 -6.02 -7.53 -26.90
CA ASN A 73 -5.35 -8.30 -27.96
C ASN A 73 -3.81 -8.30 -27.86
N ALA A 74 -3.25 -8.05 -26.67
CA ALA A 74 -1.82 -8.10 -26.43
C ALA A 74 -1.30 -9.54 -26.30
N VAL A 75 -0.11 -9.80 -26.84
CA VAL A 75 0.64 -11.04 -26.59
C VAL A 75 1.66 -10.77 -25.49
N VAL A 76 1.56 -11.51 -24.37
CA VAL A 76 2.48 -11.38 -23.24
C VAL A 76 3.53 -12.49 -23.33
N ILE A 77 4.81 -12.10 -23.34
CA ILE A 77 5.95 -13.02 -23.36
C ILE A 77 6.71 -12.85 -22.04
N PHE A 78 6.76 -13.91 -21.25
CA PHE A 78 7.64 -13.98 -20.08
C PHE A 78 9.03 -14.45 -20.53
N ASP A 79 10.00 -13.53 -20.50
CA ASP A 79 11.41 -13.90 -20.61
C ASP A 79 11.91 -14.40 -19.26
N GLU A 80 12.78 -15.42 -19.22
CA GLU A 80 13.32 -16.02 -17.98
C GLU A 80 12.25 -16.39 -16.92
N ALA A 81 11.16 -17.02 -17.38
CA ALA A 81 9.93 -17.28 -16.60
C ALA A 81 10.12 -18.08 -15.29
N HIS A 82 11.33 -18.58 -15.00
CA HIS A 82 11.66 -19.24 -13.74
C HIS A 82 11.55 -18.31 -12.52
N ASN A 83 11.62 -16.98 -12.72
CA ASN A 83 11.49 -15.99 -11.64
C ASN A 83 10.03 -15.53 -11.40
N VAL A 84 9.07 -15.99 -12.20
CA VAL A 84 7.68 -15.51 -12.13
C VAL A 84 7.02 -15.92 -10.80
N GLU A 85 7.30 -17.12 -10.30
CA GLU A 85 6.73 -17.62 -9.05
C GLU A 85 7.16 -16.76 -7.86
N SER A 86 8.45 -16.50 -7.70
CA SER A 86 8.98 -15.71 -6.59
C SER A 86 8.45 -14.27 -6.63
N VAL A 87 8.45 -13.62 -7.81
CA VAL A 87 7.93 -12.25 -7.95
C VAL A 87 6.42 -12.20 -7.69
N SER A 88 5.66 -13.22 -8.11
CA SER A 88 4.22 -13.30 -7.80
C SER A 88 3.97 -13.48 -6.31
N SER A 89 4.74 -14.36 -5.66
CA SER A 89 4.68 -14.61 -4.22
C SER A 89 4.99 -13.33 -3.44
N ASP A 90 6.08 -12.65 -3.77
CA ASP A 90 6.50 -11.40 -3.13
C ASP A 90 5.45 -10.29 -3.31
N SER A 91 4.86 -10.17 -4.51
CA SER A 91 3.82 -9.17 -4.79
C SER A 91 2.52 -9.40 -4.01
N CYS A 92 2.28 -10.64 -3.56
CA CYS A 92 1.11 -11.00 -2.77
C CYS A 92 1.42 -11.19 -1.28
N SER A 93 2.68 -10.95 -0.86
CA SER A 93 3.11 -11.08 0.53
C SER A 93 3.17 -9.70 1.19
N PHE A 94 2.96 -9.65 2.51
CA PHE A 94 3.06 -8.41 3.26
C PHE A 94 3.46 -8.67 4.70
N ASP A 95 4.08 -7.68 5.33
CA ASP A 95 4.39 -7.70 6.75
C ASP A 95 3.60 -6.63 7.51
N ILE A 96 3.07 -7.01 8.67
CA ILE A 96 2.57 -6.12 9.72
C ILE A 96 3.49 -6.28 10.93
N THR A 97 4.40 -5.31 11.08
CA THR A 97 5.35 -5.20 12.19
C THR A 97 4.76 -4.42 13.36
N ALA A 98 5.24 -4.67 14.58
CA ALA A 98 4.88 -3.86 15.75
C ALA A 98 5.16 -2.35 15.53
N LYS A 99 6.22 -2.01 14.79
CA LYS A 99 6.53 -0.61 14.46
C LYS A 99 5.44 0.01 13.57
N GLN A 100 4.98 -0.69 12.54
CA GLN A 100 3.91 -0.19 11.67
C GLN A 100 2.61 0.01 12.45
N LEU A 101 2.27 -0.88 13.38
CA LEU A 101 1.11 -0.71 14.25
C LEU A 101 1.27 0.50 15.19
N ALA A 102 2.45 0.68 15.79
CA ALA A 102 2.75 1.83 16.63
C ALA A 102 2.66 3.17 15.87
N ASP A 103 3.23 3.22 14.66
CA ASP A 103 3.17 4.39 13.79
C ASP A 103 1.72 4.67 13.37
N ALA A 104 0.94 3.64 12.99
CA ALA A 104 -0.48 3.78 12.64
C ALA A 104 -1.32 4.32 13.82
N MET A 105 -1.08 3.84 15.05
CA MET A 105 -1.72 4.39 16.25
C MET A 105 -1.35 5.86 16.47
N ALA A 106 -0.10 6.25 16.26
CA ALA A 106 0.31 7.66 16.37
C ALA A 106 -0.41 8.53 15.33
N GLU A 107 -0.59 8.03 14.10
CA GLU A 107 -1.34 8.71 13.04
C GLU A 107 -2.84 8.85 13.41
N THR A 108 -3.49 7.82 13.97
CA THR A 108 -4.89 7.93 14.45
C THR A 108 -5.04 9.00 15.52
N LYS A 109 -4.12 9.04 16.48
CA LYS A 109 -4.13 10.02 17.57
C LYS A 109 -3.98 11.44 17.02
N ARG A 110 -3.04 11.64 16.10
CA ARG A 110 -2.83 12.93 15.43
C ARG A 110 -4.07 13.37 14.65
N CYS A 111 -4.71 12.46 13.91
CA CYS A 111 -5.93 12.77 13.18
C CYS A 111 -7.05 13.22 14.13
N LYS A 112 -7.21 12.53 15.26
CA LYS A 112 -8.17 12.92 16.30
C LYS A 112 -7.88 14.30 16.86
N GLU A 113 -6.63 14.60 17.21
CA GLU A 113 -6.21 15.91 17.71
C GLU A 113 -6.59 17.02 16.71
N VAL A 114 -6.28 16.83 15.43
CA VAL A 114 -6.68 17.77 14.36
C VAL A 114 -8.20 17.92 14.28
N CYS A 115 -8.97 16.83 14.35
CA CYS A 115 -10.43 16.91 14.34
C CYS A 115 -10.97 17.73 15.52
N LEU A 116 -10.44 17.53 16.73
CA LEU A 116 -10.84 18.26 17.92
C LEU A 116 -10.51 19.75 17.83
N GLU A 117 -9.29 20.10 17.39
CA GLU A 117 -8.91 21.50 17.15
C GLU A 117 -9.85 22.20 16.15
N ARG A 118 -10.28 21.49 15.10
CA ARG A 118 -11.21 22.02 14.10
C ARG A 118 -12.63 22.22 14.67
N ILE A 119 -13.11 21.28 15.50
CA ILE A 119 -14.38 21.42 16.23
C ILE A 119 -14.35 22.63 17.15
N GLU A 120 -13.26 22.84 17.88
CA GLU A 120 -13.08 24.00 18.77
C GLU A 120 -13.09 25.33 18.00
N ARG A 121 -12.57 25.33 16.76
CA ARG A 121 -12.64 26.47 15.83
C ARG A 121 -14.02 26.67 15.19
N GLY A 122 -15.02 25.86 15.56
CA GLY A 122 -16.38 25.94 15.03
C GLY A 122 -16.56 25.31 13.64
N GLN A 123 -15.58 24.53 13.16
CA GLN A 123 -15.68 23.80 11.89
C GLN A 123 -16.38 22.46 12.13
N VAL A 124 -17.32 22.11 11.23
CA VAL A 124 -18.15 20.90 11.40
C VAL A 124 -17.70 19.76 10.48
N ALA A 125 -17.11 20.09 9.33
CA ALA A 125 -16.61 19.14 8.34
C ALA A 125 -15.45 19.73 7.54
N LEU A 126 -14.72 18.87 6.80
CA LEU A 126 -13.77 19.33 5.78
C LEU A 126 -14.55 20.04 4.66
N ALA A 127 -14.09 21.22 4.27
CA ALA A 127 -14.65 21.96 3.15
C ALA A 127 -13.59 22.01 2.06
N ASP A 128 -13.58 21.02 1.17
CA ASP A 128 -12.79 21.16 -0.04
C ASP A 128 -13.46 22.18 -0.96
N VAL A 129 -12.70 23.23 -1.33
CA VAL A 129 -12.75 24.05 -2.56
C VAL A 129 -14.15 24.37 -3.16
N PRO A 130 -14.49 25.66 -3.40
CA PRO A 130 -15.87 26.10 -3.62
C PRO A 130 -16.53 25.42 -4.82
N ALA A 131 -17.43 24.47 -4.56
CA ALA A 131 -18.59 24.31 -5.41
C ALA A 131 -19.42 25.59 -5.24
N ALA A 132 -19.58 26.36 -6.30
CA ALA A 132 -20.51 27.48 -6.33
C ALA A 132 -21.91 26.96 -5.92
N GLY A 133 -22.26 27.10 -4.63
CA GLY A 133 -23.58 26.76 -4.08
C GLY A 133 -23.77 25.36 -3.48
N GLY A 134 -22.72 24.64 -3.03
CA GLY A 134 -22.87 23.31 -2.37
C GLY A 134 -22.54 23.31 -0.87
N GLU A 135 -23.26 22.51 -0.08
CA GLU A 135 -22.98 22.22 1.34
C GLU A 135 -21.57 21.63 1.55
N ALA A 136 -21.04 21.73 2.78
CA ALA A 136 -19.71 21.19 3.13
C ALA A 136 -19.61 19.68 2.81
N GLN A 137 -18.84 19.34 1.78
CA GLN A 137 -18.50 17.96 1.41
C GLN A 137 -17.19 17.59 2.06
N GLY A 138 -17.27 16.96 3.23
CA GLY A 138 -16.13 16.41 3.93
C GLY A 138 -16.55 15.59 5.15
N PRO A 139 -15.65 14.79 5.73
CA PRO A 139 -15.99 14.02 6.91
C PRO A 139 -16.41 14.93 8.06
N ASP A 140 -17.50 14.57 8.74
CA ASP A 140 -17.89 15.17 10.02
C ASP A 140 -16.76 14.91 11.02
N TYR A 141 -16.14 15.97 11.53
CA TYR A 141 -14.98 15.86 12.42
C TYR A 141 -15.30 15.16 13.74
N ARG A 142 -16.52 15.28 14.27
CA ARG A 142 -16.91 14.60 15.51
C ARG A 142 -17.02 13.11 15.28
N ARG A 143 -17.64 12.72 14.15
CA ARG A 143 -17.73 11.31 13.76
C ARG A 143 -16.35 10.74 13.50
N LEU A 144 -15.51 11.43 12.72
CA LEU A 144 -14.15 10.97 12.41
C LEU A 144 -13.29 10.85 13.68
N ALA A 145 -13.39 11.78 14.63
CA ALA A 145 -12.69 11.67 15.91
C ALA A 145 -13.09 10.40 16.69
N ALA A 146 -14.38 10.04 16.68
CA ALA A 146 -14.87 8.80 17.29
C ALA A 146 -14.40 7.56 16.53
N ASP A 147 -14.40 7.61 15.20
CA ASP A 147 -13.88 6.54 14.35
C ASP A 147 -12.37 6.32 14.58
N MET A 148 -11.59 7.39 14.83
CA MET A 148 -10.17 7.29 15.19
C MET A 148 -9.94 6.66 16.56
N ASP A 149 -10.81 6.90 17.55
CA ASP A 149 -10.75 6.21 18.84
C ASP A 149 -11.02 4.71 18.70
N LEU A 150 -12.01 4.35 17.87
CA LEU A 150 -12.32 2.96 17.58
C LEU A 150 -11.15 2.29 16.86
N LEU A 151 -10.60 2.94 15.83
CA LEU A 151 -9.46 2.44 15.08
C LEU A 151 -8.23 2.26 15.98
N ALA A 152 -7.88 3.25 16.80
CA ALA A 152 -6.79 3.14 17.77
C ALA A 152 -6.99 1.95 18.73
N SER A 153 -8.22 1.71 19.17
CA SER A 153 -8.56 0.56 20.03
C SER A 153 -8.38 -0.77 19.31
N VAL A 154 -8.80 -0.86 18.03
CA VAL A 154 -8.60 -2.05 17.18
C VAL A 154 -7.11 -2.32 16.95
N LEU A 155 -6.32 -1.29 16.61
CA LEU A 155 -4.88 -1.41 16.38
C LEU A 155 -4.14 -1.90 17.63
N LYS A 156 -4.48 -1.34 18.80
CA LYS A 156 -3.92 -1.75 20.08
C LYS A 156 -4.29 -3.19 20.45
N ALA A 157 -5.52 -3.60 20.16
CA ALA A 157 -5.95 -4.98 20.38
C ALA A 157 -5.19 -5.95 19.47
N LEU A 158 -5.01 -5.60 18.19
CA LEU A 158 -4.21 -6.37 17.24
C LEU A 158 -2.74 -6.49 17.68
N GLU A 159 -2.11 -5.38 18.10
CA GLU A 159 -0.74 -5.38 18.64
C GLU A 159 -0.62 -6.31 19.86
N THR A 160 -1.56 -6.21 20.80
CA THR A 160 -1.61 -7.07 22.00
C THR A 160 -1.80 -8.54 21.62
N GLY A 161 -2.64 -8.82 20.62
CA GLY A 161 -2.86 -10.14 20.06
C GLY A 161 -1.59 -10.74 19.47
N LEU A 162 -0.83 -9.96 18.71
CA LEU A 162 0.46 -10.37 18.14
C LEU A 162 1.48 -10.66 19.23
N HIS A 163 1.59 -9.80 20.25
CA HIS A 163 2.45 -10.08 21.40
C HIS A 163 2.05 -11.36 22.14
N THR A 164 0.75 -11.62 22.28
CA THR A 164 0.24 -12.83 22.94
C THR A 164 0.55 -14.09 22.14
N LEU A 165 0.43 -14.04 20.80
CA LEU A 165 0.85 -15.14 19.94
C LEU A 165 2.36 -15.35 20.02
N ALA A 166 3.13 -14.27 19.97
CA ALA A 166 4.57 -14.33 19.93
C ALA A 166 5.19 -14.75 21.28
N ALA A 167 4.52 -14.49 22.40
CA ALA A 167 4.95 -14.99 23.72
C ALA A 167 4.96 -16.53 23.82
N LYS A 168 4.28 -17.23 22.90
CA LYS A 168 4.28 -18.70 22.80
C LYS A 168 5.42 -19.23 21.91
N LEU A 169 6.18 -18.35 21.26
CA LEU A 169 7.28 -18.72 20.36
C LEU A 169 8.58 -18.94 21.12
N PRO A 170 9.46 -19.84 20.63
CA PRO A 170 10.82 -19.92 21.14
C PRO A 170 11.57 -18.60 20.91
N PRO A 171 12.51 -18.22 21.79
CA PRO A 171 13.30 -17.00 21.61
C PRO A 171 14.14 -17.10 20.33
N PRO A 172 14.36 -15.97 19.61
CA PRO A 172 15.15 -15.98 18.38
C PRO A 172 16.61 -16.39 18.69
N PRO A 173 17.27 -17.12 17.77
CA PRO A 173 18.64 -17.61 17.98
C PRO A 173 19.61 -16.47 18.32
N LEU A 174 20.54 -16.75 19.23
CA LEU A 174 21.43 -15.75 19.81
C LEU A 174 22.47 -15.19 18.82
N HIS A 175 22.81 -15.93 17.75
CA HIS A 175 23.87 -15.56 16.80
C HIS A 175 23.33 -15.45 15.37
N GLY A 176 23.50 -14.28 14.76
CA GLY A 176 23.28 -14.04 13.33
C GLY A 176 24.35 -14.72 12.47
N GLY A 177 24.34 -16.05 12.45
CA GLY A 177 25.18 -16.83 11.55
C GLY A 177 24.62 -16.75 10.13
N GLY A 178 25.29 -15.99 9.26
CA GLY A 178 25.09 -16.06 7.82
C GLY A 178 25.35 -17.48 7.33
N GLY A 179 24.29 -18.22 7.08
CA GLY A 179 24.35 -19.60 6.60
C GLY A 179 22.93 -20.08 6.31
N GLY A 180 22.58 -20.14 5.03
CA GLY A 180 21.27 -20.60 4.56
C GLY A 180 20.93 -21.98 5.15
N GLY A 181 19.77 -22.07 5.79
CA GLY A 181 19.25 -23.33 6.34
C GLY A 181 18.81 -23.32 7.82
N GLY A 182 18.63 -22.14 8.45
CA GLY A 182 18.11 -22.04 9.82
C GLY A 182 16.59 -21.87 9.83
N GLY A 183 15.86 -22.86 10.38
CA GLY A 183 14.40 -22.81 10.52
C GLY A 183 13.95 -21.54 11.25
N ASP A 184 13.08 -20.77 10.60
CA ASP A 184 12.53 -19.53 11.11
C ASP A 184 11.83 -19.81 12.46
N SER A 185 12.29 -19.16 13.53
CA SER A 185 11.80 -19.39 14.89
C SER A 185 10.45 -18.69 15.10
N GLY A 186 9.44 -19.15 14.36
CA GLY A 186 8.10 -18.57 14.31
C GLY A 186 7.00 -19.63 14.24
N LEU A 187 5.75 -19.16 14.23
CA LEU A 187 4.54 -19.96 14.13
C LEU A 187 3.99 -19.84 12.70
N THR A 188 4.05 -20.93 11.95
CA THR A 188 3.40 -21.02 10.63
C THR A 188 2.02 -21.66 10.73
N ARG A 189 1.01 -21.02 10.14
CA ARG A 189 -0.38 -21.50 10.07
C ARG A 189 -0.91 -21.43 8.63
N PRO A 190 -1.98 -22.17 8.29
CA PRO A 190 -2.67 -22.01 7.01
C PRO A 190 -3.23 -20.59 6.85
N GLY A 191 -3.39 -20.09 5.61
CA GLY A 191 -3.93 -18.75 5.35
C GLY A 191 -5.28 -18.44 6.02
N SER A 192 -6.13 -19.44 6.26
CA SER A 192 -7.40 -19.27 6.97
C SER A 192 -7.24 -18.72 8.40
N PHE A 193 -6.11 -19.02 9.05
CA PHE A 193 -5.79 -18.53 10.39
C PHE A 193 -5.74 -17.00 10.47
N LEU A 194 -5.35 -16.32 9.38
CA LEU A 194 -5.30 -14.85 9.34
C LEU A 194 -6.66 -14.26 9.68
N PHE A 195 -7.73 -14.78 9.06
CA PHE A 195 -9.09 -14.28 9.28
C PHE A 195 -9.62 -14.64 10.66
N GLU A 196 -9.31 -15.85 11.16
CA GLU A 196 -9.66 -16.25 12.54
C GLU A 196 -8.99 -15.35 13.58
N PHE A 197 -7.74 -14.94 13.33
CA PHE A 197 -7.00 -14.04 14.18
C PHE A 197 -7.54 -12.61 14.11
N LEU A 198 -7.68 -12.05 12.90
CA LEU A 198 -8.20 -10.70 12.68
C LEU A 198 -9.64 -10.53 13.22
N ALA A 199 -10.48 -11.56 13.12
CA ALA A 199 -11.85 -11.52 13.60
C ALA A 199 -11.96 -11.31 15.12
N GLN A 200 -10.94 -11.72 15.91
CA GLN A 200 -10.91 -11.47 17.37
C GLN A 200 -10.86 -9.98 17.71
N PHE A 201 -10.44 -9.14 16.76
CA PHE A 201 -10.32 -7.69 16.91
C PHE A 201 -11.34 -6.94 16.05
N ASN A 202 -12.40 -7.62 15.61
CA ASN A 202 -13.45 -7.07 14.75
C ASN A 202 -12.94 -6.60 13.37
N ILE A 203 -11.83 -7.17 12.88
CA ILE A 203 -11.34 -6.97 11.52
C ILE A 203 -11.83 -8.15 10.67
N THR A 204 -12.88 -7.91 9.89
CA THR A 204 -13.61 -8.93 9.11
C THR A 204 -13.96 -8.41 7.73
N SER A 205 -14.42 -9.29 6.83
CA SER A 205 -14.93 -8.88 5.51
C SER A 205 -16.11 -7.90 5.57
N HIS A 206 -16.85 -7.87 6.69
CA HIS A 206 -17.98 -6.96 6.89
C HIS A 206 -17.55 -5.58 7.42
N THR A 207 -16.41 -5.51 8.12
CA THR A 207 -15.94 -4.28 8.77
C THR A 207 -14.83 -3.57 7.99
N ILE A 208 -14.13 -4.28 7.09
CA ILE A 208 -12.99 -3.74 6.34
C ILE A 208 -13.34 -2.49 5.52
N SER A 209 -14.54 -2.41 4.94
CA SER A 209 -14.98 -1.23 4.19
C SER A 209 -15.10 0.02 5.06
N ALA A 210 -15.59 -0.13 6.30
CA ALA A 210 -15.67 0.96 7.26
C ALA A 210 -14.29 1.38 7.76
N LEU A 211 -13.39 0.42 7.99
CA LEU A 211 -11.99 0.71 8.34
C LEU A 211 -11.29 1.49 7.23
N ASN A 212 -11.45 1.07 5.97
CA ASN A 212 -10.89 1.77 4.82
C ASN A 212 -11.41 3.20 4.73
N ALA A 213 -12.73 3.41 4.84
CA ALA A 213 -13.32 4.74 4.80
C ALA A 213 -12.81 5.66 5.93
N ALA A 214 -12.60 5.12 7.13
CA ALA A 214 -12.02 5.87 8.25
C ALA A 214 -10.56 6.25 8.00
N ILE A 215 -9.77 5.35 7.40
CA ILE A 215 -8.37 5.60 7.02
C ILE A 215 -8.29 6.66 5.91
N ASP A 216 -9.12 6.56 4.87
CA ASP A 216 -9.17 7.52 3.76
C ASP A 216 -9.54 8.93 4.27
N ALA A 217 -10.58 9.03 5.10
CA ALA A 217 -10.97 10.30 5.73
C ALA A 217 -9.86 10.88 6.63
N ALA A 218 -9.13 10.01 7.35
CA ALA A 218 -7.98 10.45 8.15
C ALA A 218 -6.84 10.97 7.27
N SER A 219 -6.56 10.31 6.15
CA SER A 219 -5.59 10.76 5.14
C SER A 219 -5.93 12.15 4.61
N ASP A 220 -7.19 12.39 4.25
CA ASP A 220 -7.63 13.69 3.74
C ASP A 220 -7.50 14.81 4.78
N VAL A 221 -7.97 14.57 6.02
CA VAL A 221 -7.90 15.56 7.10
C VAL A 221 -6.47 15.89 7.48
N LEU A 222 -5.62 14.87 7.58
CA LEU A 222 -4.22 15.06 7.91
C LEU A 222 -3.46 15.77 6.79
N ALA A 223 -3.70 15.41 5.52
CA ALA A 223 -3.11 16.10 4.38
C ALA A 223 -3.51 17.59 4.35
N ALA A 224 -4.80 17.90 4.58
CA ALA A 224 -5.27 19.27 4.67
C ALA A 224 -4.57 20.06 5.80
N ALA A 225 -4.40 19.45 6.97
CA ALA A 225 -3.69 20.08 8.09
C ALA A 225 -2.20 20.32 7.79
N GLU A 226 -1.55 19.47 7.00
CA GLU A 226 -0.17 19.71 6.56
C GLU A 226 -0.04 20.88 5.60
N VAL A 227 -0.98 21.01 4.67
CA VAL A 227 -1.06 22.15 3.74
C VAL A 227 -1.27 23.46 4.52
N GLU A 228 -2.19 23.48 5.48
CA GLU A 228 -2.45 24.62 6.37
C GLU A 228 -1.21 25.02 7.19
N ALA A 229 -0.41 24.04 7.62
CA ALA A 229 0.84 24.26 8.35
C ALA A 229 2.01 24.72 7.45
N GLY A 230 1.79 24.96 6.15
CA GLY A 230 2.80 25.43 5.22
C GLY A 230 3.83 24.37 4.80
N ARG A 231 3.57 23.08 5.05
CA ARG A 231 4.43 21.99 4.58
C ARG A 231 4.02 21.59 3.17
N THR A 232 4.86 21.90 2.18
CA THR A 232 4.59 21.62 0.76
C THR A 232 5.16 20.29 0.25
N SER A 233 5.98 19.57 1.05
CA SER A 233 6.59 18.29 0.65
C SER A 233 6.00 17.08 1.40
N GLY A 234 4.78 16.70 1.04
CA GLY A 234 4.43 15.40 0.43
C GLY A 234 4.87 14.05 1.03
N ARG A 235 5.45 13.95 2.23
CA ARG A 235 5.50 12.65 2.92
C ARG A 235 4.23 12.53 3.74
N ALA A 236 3.19 11.97 3.13
CA ALA A 236 1.86 11.84 3.70
C ALA A 236 1.94 11.45 5.19
N SER A 237 1.35 12.22 6.09
CA SER A 237 1.31 11.87 7.52
C SER A 237 0.42 10.66 7.85
N THR A 238 0.12 9.81 6.86
CA THR A 238 -0.69 8.59 6.97
C THR A 238 -0.04 7.38 6.31
N VAL A 239 1.30 7.35 6.19
CA VAL A 239 2.00 6.22 5.53
C VAL A 239 1.70 4.90 6.24
N ALA A 240 1.65 4.90 7.58
CA ALA A 240 1.46 3.66 8.32
C ALA A 240 0.01 3.15 8.23
N LEU A 241 -0.98 4.05 8.32
CA LEU A 241 -2.39 3.72 8.12
C LEU A 241 -2.67 3.21 6.70
N GLN A 242 -2.13 3.86 5.67
CA GLN A 242 -2.29 3.43 4.28
C GLN A 242 -1.57 2.10 4.00
N HIS A 243 -0.41 1.86 4.63
CA HIS A 243 0.26 0.55 4.57
C HIS A 243 -0.63 -0.54 5.15
N LEU A 244 -1.16 -0.34 6.35
CA LEU A 244 -2.07 -1.29 6.99
C LEU A 244 -3.32 -1.54 6.14
N GLN A 245 -3.92 -0.48 5.60
CA GLN A 245 -5.06 -0.56 4.68
C GLN A 245 -4.73 -1.45 3.48
N SER A 246 -3.55 -1.27 2.88
CA SER A 246 -3.07 -2.07 1.75
C SER A 246 -2.88 -3.54 2.12
N CYS A 247 -2.26 -3.84 3.26
CA CYS A 247 -2.11 -5.20 3.78
C CYS A 247 -3.46 -5.89 3.99
N LEU A 248 -4.40 -5.21 4.65
CA LEU A 248 -5.72 -5.78 4.92
C LEU A 248 -6.53 -5.97 3.63
N ASN A 249 -6.47 -5.01 2.71
CA ASN A 249 -7.14 -5.15 1.41
C ASN A 249 -6.57 -6.32 0.60
N LEU A 250 -5.24 -6.49 0.60
CA LEU A 250 -4.60 -7.65 -0.01
C LEU A 250 -5.09 -8.94 0.64
N ALA A 251 -5.05 -9.04 1.98
CA ALA A 251 -5.55 -10.20 2.72
C ALA A 251 -7.01 -10.53 2.39
N PHE A 252 -7.93 -9.56 2.46
CA PHE A 252 -9.35 -9.81 2.23
C PHE A 252 -9.70 -10.06 0.77
N SER A 253 -8.91 -9.55 -0.20
CA SER A 253 -9.07 -9.92 -1.61
C SER A 253 -8.86 -11.42 -1.85
N THR A 254 -8.08 -12.09 -1.00
CA THR A 254 -7.84 -13.55 -1.11
C THR A 254 -9.02 -14.42 -0.67
N LEU A 255 -10.12 -13.83 -0.20
CA LEU A 255 -11.38 -14.55 0.00
C LEU A 255 -12.05 -14.90 -1.34
N GLU A 256 -11.72 -14.18 -2.41
CA GLU A 256 -12.20 -14.47 -3.76
C GLU A 256 -11.54 -15.74 -4.34
N PRO A 257 -12.22 -16.48 -5.24
CA PRO A 257 -11.64 -17.64 -5.90
C PRO A 257 -10.44 -17.31 -6.79
N LEU A 258 -9.49 -18.25 -6.91
CA LEU A 258 -8.28 -18.10 -7.76
C LEU A 258 -8.56 -18.01 -9.27
N SER A 259 -9.76 -18.37 -9.71
CA SER A 259 -10.16 -18.32 -11.12
C SER A 259 -11.68 -18.32 -11.24
N ASP A 260 -12.18 -17.83 -12.37
CA ASP A 260 -13.62 -17.86 -12.70
C ASP A 260 -14.19 -19.28 -12.93
N LYS A 261 -13.35 -20.31 -12.84
CA LYS A 261 -13.79 -21.70 -13.00
C LYS A 261 -14.74 -22.08 -11.85
N PRO A 262 -15.91 -22.69 -12.16
CA PRO A 262 -16.81 -23.19 -11.13
C PRO A 262 -16.09 -24.13 -10.15
N GLY A 263 -16.21 -23.84 -8.86
CA GLY A 263 -15.60 -24.63 -7.79
C GLY A 263 -14.13 -24.31 -7.49
N ALA A 264 -13.55 -23.26 -8.08
CA ALA A 264 -12.22 -22.80 -7.70
C ALA A 264 -12.15 -22.45 -6.21
N PRO A 265 -11.13 -22.91 -5.47
CA PRO A 265 -10.99 -22.58 -4.06
C PRO A 265 -10.69 -21.08 -3.88
N PRO A 266 -11.05 -20.51 -2.72
CA PRO A 266 -10.58 -19.19 -2.31
C PRO A 266 -9.05 -19.11 -2.33
N ALA A 267 -8.51 -17.96 -2.74
CA ALA A 267 -7.08 -17.77 -2.89
C ALA A 267 -6.28 -17.95 -1.59
N HIS A 268 -6.84 -17.60 -0.43
CA HIS A 268 -6.17 -17.75 0.87
C HIS A 268 -5.73 -19.18 1.18
N LYS A 269 -6.30 -20.20 0.53
CA LYS A 269 -5.83 -21.60 0.69
C LYS A 269 -4.41 -21.82 0.17
N GLY A 270 -3.94 -20.98 -0.75
CA GLY A 270 -2.57 -20.99 -1.24
C GLY A 270 -1.57 -20.27 -0.33
N PHE A 271 -2.04 -19.52 0.67
CA PHE A 271 -1.19 -18.71 1.54
C PHE A 271 -0.86 -19.42 2.85
N ARG A 272 0.23 -18.95 3.47
CA ARG A 272 0.64 -19.26 4.83
C ARG A 272 0.70 -17.97 5.61
N VAL A 273 0.42 -18.07 6.91
CA VAL A 273 0.62 -16.98 7.86
C VAL A 273 1.81 -17.36 8.72
N HIS A 274 2.78 -16.47 8.86
CA HIS A 274 3.95 -16.68 9.69
C HIS A 274 4.09 -15.58 10.74
N VAL A 275 3.99 -15.96 12.01
CA VAL A 275 4.23 -15.03 13.14
C VAL A 275 5.63 -15.28 13.67
N HIS A 276 6.49 -14.29 13.63
CA HIS A 276 7.89 -14.42 14.05
C HIS A 276 8.38 -13.20 14.83
N MET A 277 9.50 -13.37 15.53
CA MET A 277 10.15 -12.28 16.25
C MET A 277 11.23 -11.65 15.36
N GLN A 278 11.03 -10.41 14.94
CA GLN A 278 12.00 -9.67 14.14
C GLN A 278 12.91 -8.81 15.04
N ARG A 279 14.23 -8.95 14.90
CA ARG A 279 15.18 -8.00 15.50
C ARG A 279 15.30 -6.78 14.60
N SER A 280 15.10 -5.60 15.18
CA SER A 280 15.44 -4.36 14.46
C SER A 280 16.94 -4.13 14.51
N TRP A 281 17.50 -3.53 13.46
CA TRP A 281 18.94 -3.28 13.36
C TRP A 281 19.40 -2.35 14.50
N GLY A 282 20.28 -2.86 15.37
CA GLY A 282 20.83 -2.18 16.56
C GLY A 282 20.94 -3.13 17.76
N ALA A 283 22.10 -3.16 18.43
CA ALA A 283 22.41 -4.12 19.50
C ALA A 283 21.47 -4.03 20.73
N ASP A 284 20.81 -2.88 20.93
CA ASP A 284 19.98 -2.60 22.11
C ASP A 284 18.46 -2.71 21.85
N LYS A 285 18.03 -3.07 20.63
CA LYS A 285 16.61 -3.11 20.31
C LYS A 285 16.02 -4.49 20.58
N LEU A 286 14.99 -4.53 21.42
CA LEU A 286 14.20 -5.73 21.71
C LEU A 286 13.59 -6.28 20.41
N ALA A 287 13.56 -7.62 20.30
CA ALA A 287 12.83 -8.27 19.22
C ALA A 287 11.33 -7.99 19.37
N ALA A 288 10.67 -7.72 18.26
CA ALA A 288 9.24 -7.41 18.22
C ALA A 288 8.50 -8.38 17.30
N PRO A 289 7.22 -8.68 17.58
CA PRO A 289 6.45 -9.58 16.76
C PRO A 289 6.16 -8.96 15.38
N THR A 290 6.20 -9.81 14.37
CA THR A 290 5.83 -9.51 12.99
C THR A 290 4.87 -10.59 12.50
N LEU A 291 3.80 -10.15 11.85
CA LEU A 291 2.85 -10.99 11.12
C LEU A 291 3.17 -10.90 9.63
N SER A 292 3.49 -12.03 9.03
CA SER A 292 3.77 -12.21 7.59
C SER A 292 2.76 -13.14 6.93
#